data_AF-A0A4Q2Y1A7-F1
#
_entry.id   AF-A0A4Q2Y1A7-F1
#
_cell.length_a   1.000
_cell.length_b   1.000
_cell.length_c   1.000
_cell.angle_alpha   90.00
_cell.angle_beta   90.00
_cell.angle_gamma   90.00
#
_symmetry.space_group_name_H-M   'P 1'
#
loop_
_entity.id
_entity.type
_entity.pdbx_description
1 polymer ?
#
loop_
_entity_poly.entity_id
_entity_poly.type
_entity_poly.pdbx_seq_one_letter_code
_entity_poly.pdbx_strand_id
1 'polypeptide(L)'
;SPSIHDWYETVKLNYGHDFTRGRDTAGLPGPDADPADVPKTWRTMDEILGYWQEMGVDGFRADMAHMVPMEFWRWAVKRARARREDVFFSAEAYDNDPAKLTEGHVLDGLLDAGFDAVYDDPSYDVLEAIYDAGQWANDLDRLTFTGRRFHQSLRYAENHDEVRIASPKVWGGLGMKTGKPVSAVLFSMGRGPVMLYSGQEVGEPAAGEEGFGGDDARTTIFDYWSMAEFTKWVNGGRYDGGRLSDEQKELREWYGKLIRATQGPAFTHGEFYGLNHANHETPTFGRVGDETFSGHWLYAFIRHDAGSGQSCLVVANFHGTETLKGVKVDIPQNAWEFIGREGK
;
A
#
# COMPACT_ATOMS: atom_id res chain seq x y z
N SER A 1 -10.14 10.99 33.75
CA SER A 1 -10.30 12.21 32.95
C SER A 1 -9.06 12.40 32.12
N PRO A 2 -9.20 12.91 30.90
CA PRO A 2 -8.03 13.16 30.10
C PRO A 2 -7.06 14.17 30.70
N SER A 3 -5.77 13.98 30.43
CA SER A 3 -4.66 14.84 30.88
C SER A 3 -4.27 15.90 29.84
N ILE A 4 -3.46 16.88 30.25
CA ILE A 4 -2.88 17.90 29.34
C ILE A 4 -1.89 17.30 28.33
N HIS A 5 -1.54 16.02 28.49
CA HIS A 5 -0.69 15.24 27.59
C HIS A 5 -1.50 14.28 26.73
N ASP A 6 -2.82 14.23 26.91
CA ASP A 6 -3.70 13.41 26.09
C ASP A 6 -4.02 14.20 24.82
N TRP A 7 -3.66 13.64 23.69
CA TRP A 7 -3.87 14.24 22.37
C TRP A 7 -5.37 14.24 22.01
N TYR A 8 -5.92 15.43 21.74
CA TYR A 8 -7.32 15.65 21.35
C TYR A 8 -7.47 16.46 20.04
N GLU A 9 -6.52 16.36 19.11
CA GLU A 9 -6.67 17.07 17.81
C GLU A 9 -7.62 16.38 16.84
N THR A 10 -8.19 15.23 17.18
CA THR A 10 -9.22 14.56 16.37
C THR A 10 -10.61 14.84 16.94
N VAL A 11 -11.44 15.53 16.16
CA VAL A 11 -12.88 15.67 16.44
C VAL A 11 -13.64 14.60 15.68
N LYS A 12 -14.41 13.78 16.41
CA LYS A 12 -15.34 12.84 15.77
C LYS A 12 -16.53 13.60 15.19
N LEU A 13 -16.55 13.76 13.87
CA LEU A 13 -17.68 14.37 13.16
C LEU A 13 -18.81 13.35 13.02
N ASN A 14 -20.05 13.79 13.27
CA ASN A 14 -21.23 12.98 12.98
C ASN A 14 -21.70 13.24 11.54
N TYR A 15 -21.63 12.21 10.70
CA TYR A 15 -22.11 12.20 9.32
C TYR A 15 -23.61 11.84 9.20
N GLY A 16 -24.41 12.18 10.21
CA GLY A 16 -25.84 11.85 10.27
C GLY A 16 -26.15 10.45 10.80
N HIS A 17 -25.14 9.69 11.22
CA HIS A 17 -25.29 8.33 11.75
C HIS A 17 -25.69 8.34 13.22
N ASP A 18 -26.68 7.51 13.57
CA ASP A 18 -27.07 7.24 14.95
C ASP A 18 -26.27 6.04 15.49
N PHE A 19 -25.18 6.33 16.19
CA PHE A 19 -24.30 5.32 16.77
C PHE A 19 -24.98 4.41 17.81
N THR A 20 -26.20 4.75 18.28
CA THR A 20 -26.96 3.86 19.18
C THR A 20 -27.61 2.68 18.44
N ARG A 21 -27.66 2.74 17.11
CA ARG A 21 -28.21 1.68 16.23
C ARG A 21 -27.14 0.74 15.67
N GLY A 22 -25.95 0.75 16.25
CA GLY A 22 -24.83 -0.05 15.76
C GLY A 22 -24.34 0.46 14.40
N ARG A 23 -24.25 -0.43 13.41
CA ARG A 23 -23.74 -0.14 12.06
C ARG A 23 -24.85 0.16 11.04
N ASP A 24 -26.11 0.24 11.45
CA ASP A 24 -27.23 0.47 10.53
C ASP A 24 -27.22 1.91 9.98
N THR A 25 -26.75 2.07 8.74
CA THR A 25 -26.75 3.33 8.00
C THR A 25 -27.89 3.42 6.97
N ALA A 26 -28.81 2.45 6.92
CA ALA A 26 -29.81 2.34 5.85
C ALA A 26 -30.81 3.52 5.80
N GLY A 27 -30.92 4.28 6.89
CA GLY A 27 -31.73 5.49 6.97
C GLY A 27 -31.06 6.74 6.41
N LEU A 28 -29.78 6.68 6.01
CA LEU A 28 -29.06 7.82 5.45
C LEU A 28 -29.47 8.11 4.00
N PRO A 29 -29.36 9.36 3.54
CA PRO A 29 -29.69 9.73 2.17
C PRO A 29 -28.84 9.00 1.12
N GLY A 30 -29.42 8.72 -0.05
CA GLY A 30 -28.71 8.12 -1.18
C GLY A 30 -27.80 9.09 -1.95
N PRO A 31 -27.04 8.59 -2.95
CA PRO A 31 -26.11 9.40 -3.75
C PRO A 31 -26.78 10.53 -4.56
N ASP A 32 -28.08 10.42 -4.83
CA ASP A 32 -28.87 11.39 -5.60
C ASP A 32 -29.61 12.40 -4.72
N ALA A 33 -29.42 12.35 -3.39
CA ALA A 33 -30.09 13.26 -2.49
C ALA A 33 -29.71 14.73 -2.77
N ASP A 34 -30.71 15.60 -2.76
CA ASP A 34 -30.48 17.04 -2.85
C ASP A 34 -29.64 17.51 -1.65
N PRO A 35 -28.69 18.43 -1.81
CA PRO A 35 -27.96 19.02 -0.69
C PRO A 35 -28.85 19.52 0.47
N ALA A 36 -30.08 19.95 0.20
CA ALA A 36 -31.03 20.37 1.23
C ALA A 36 -31.49 19.21 2.15
N ASP A 37 -31.46 17.98 1.65
CA ASP A 37 -31.99 16.79 2.33
C ASP A 37 -30.92 15.95 3.04
N VAL A 38 -29.64 16.35 2.95
CA VAL A 38 -28.53 15.66 3.61
C VAL A 38 -28.08 16.35 4.91
N PRO A 39 -27.42 15.62 5.84
CA PRO A 39 -26.85 16.21 7.05
C PRO A 39 -25.97 17.41 6.73
N LYS A 40 -25.99 18.44 7.59
CA LYS A 40 -25.14 19.64 7.43
C LYS A 40 -23.66 19.27 7.24
N THR A 41 -23.17 18.28 7.98
CA THR A 41 -21.79 17.77 7.86
C THR A 41 -21.45 17.35 6.44
N TRP A 42 -22.37 16.71 5.70
CA TRP A 42 -22.12 16.26 4.33
C TRP A 42 -21.88 17.45 3.41
N ARG A 43 -22.74 18.47 3.49
CA ARG A 43 -22.58 19.71 2.72
C ARG A 43 -21.28 20.43 3.04
N THR A 44 -20.95 20.56 4.32
CA THR A 44 -19.69 21.19 4.74
C THR A 44 -18.47 20.45 4.21
N MET A 45 -18.47 19.11 4.22
CA MET A 45 -17.37 18.34 3.64
C MET A 45 -17.32 18.45 2.11
N ASP A 46 -18.45 18.48 1.41
CA ASP A 46 -18.49 18.71 -0.04
C ASP A 46 -17.97 20.10 -0.44
N GLU A 47 -18.29 21.13 0.35
CA GLU A 47 -17.74 22.48 0.17
C GLU A 47 -16.21 22.52 0.36
N ILE A 48 -15.68 21.80 1.36
CA ILE A 48 -14.24 21.67 1.58
C ILE A 48 -13.55 20.94 0.41
N LEU A 49 -14.13 19.82 -0.05
CA LEU A 49 -13.63 19.11 -1.22
C LEU A 49 -13.66 20.02 -2.47
N GLY A 50 -14.76 20.73 -2.68
CA GLY A 50 -14.92 21.69 -3.77
C GLY A 50 -13.86 22.80 -3.74
N TYR A 51 -13.60 23.38 -2.56
CA TYR A 51 -12.57 24.39 -2.37
C TYR A 51 -11.18 23.88 -2.80
N TRP A 52 -10.79 22.68 -2.40
CA TRP A 52 -9.50 22.10 -2.80
C TRP A 52 -9.44 21.77 -4.29
N GLN A 53 -10.55 21.30 -4.89
CA GLN A 53 -10.63 21.10 -6.33
C GLN A 53 -10.47 22.43 -7.10
N GLU A 54 -11.03 23.54 -6.60
CA GLU A 54 -10.84 24.88 -7.17
C GLU A 54 -9.37 25.35 -7.06
N MET A 55 -8.64 24.91 -6.05
CA MET A 55 -7.19 25.16 -5.91
C MET A 55 -6.33 24.27 -6.83
N GLY A 56 -6.94 23.36 -7.59
CA GLY A 56 -6.25 22.49 -8.55
C GLY A 56 -5.79 21.15 -7.97
N VAL A 57 -6.30 20.73 -6.80
CA VAL A 57 -6.03 19.39 -6.25
C VAL A 57 -6.66 18.32 -7.15
N ASP A 58 -5.87 17.33 -7.56
CA ASP A 58 -6.28 16.27 -8.49
C ASP A 58 -6.94 15.06 -7.82
N GLY A 59 -6.82 14.93 -6.50
CA GLY A 59 -7.42 13.83 -5.77
C GLY A 59 -7.27 13.90 -4.26
N PHE A 60 -7.90 12.98 -3.56
CA PHE A 60 -8.00 12.94 -2.10
C PHE A 60 -7.67 11.54 -1.56
N ARG A 61 -6.81 11.50 -0.53
CA ARG A 61 -6.69 10.35 0.38
C ARG A 61 -7.63 10.59 1.55
N ALA A 62 -8.61 9.72 1.74
CA ALA A 62 -9.52 9.76 2.88
C ALA A 62 -8.93 8.95 4.03
N ASP A 63 -8.66 9.66 5.14
CA ASP A 63 -8.22 9.11 6.42
C ASP A 63 -9.36 8.31 7.09
N MET A 64 -9.03 7.14 7.64
CA MET A 64 -9.98 6.29 8.40
C MET A 64 -11.37 6.15 7.73
N ALA A 65 -11.40 5.93 6.41
CA ALA A 65 -12.61 6.05 5.60
C ALA A 65 -13.71 5.03 5.96
N HIS A 66 -13.34 3.90 6.58
CA HIS A 66 -14.27 2.89 7.10
C HIS A 66 -15.14 3.38 8.26
N MET A 67 -14.72 4.43 8.98
CA MET A 67 -15.47 5.04 10.07
C MET A 67 -16.55 6.03 9.59
N VAL A 68 -16.64 6.26 8.28
CA VAL A 68 -17.60 7.18 7.65
C VAL A 68 -18.61 6.37 6.81
N PRO A 69 -19.91 6.70 6.85
CA PRO A 69 -20.93 5.93 6.13
C PRO A 69 -20.68 5.85 4.61
N MET A 70 -20.90 4.68 4.02
CA MET A 70 -20.75 4.49 2.57
C MET A 70 -21.73 5.36 1.76
N GLU A 71 -22.88 5.68 2.33
CA GLU A 71 -23.88 6.59 1.75
C GLU A 71 -23.30 8.00 1.56
N PHE A 72 -22.56 8.52 2.55
CA PHE A 72 -21.86 9.79 2.42
C PHE A 72 -20.83 9.72 1.30
N TRP A 73 -20.01 8.67 1.27
CA TRP A 73 -18.97 8.52 0.24
C TRP A 73 -19.55 8.48 -1.16
N ARG A 74 -20.61 7.68 -1.40
CA ARG A 74 -21.31 7.64 -2.69
C ARG A 74 -21.81 9.03 -3.11
N TRP A 75 -22.37 9.79 -2.18
CA TRP A 75 -22.86 11.14 -2.43
C TRP A 75 -21.73 12.14 -2.69
N ALA A 76 -20.68 12.15 -1.85
CA ALA A 76 -19.57 13.08 -1.94
C ALA A 76 -18.69 12.84 -3.19
N VAL A 77 -18.33 11.58 -3.46
CA VAL A 77 -17.53 11.21 -4.65
C VAL A 77 -18.28 11.56 -5.93
N LYS A 78 -19.58 11.27 -6.01
CA LYS A 78 -20.40 11.65 -7.17
C LYS A 78 -20.36 13.16 -7.43
N ARG A 79 -20.47 13.97 -6.39
CA ARG A 79 -20.46 15.43 -6.50
C ARG A 79 -19.08 15.99 -6.82
N ALA A 80 -18.03 15.43 -6.24
CA ALA A 80 -16.66 15.75 -6.60
C ALA A 80 -16.39 15.47 -8.09
N ARG A 81 -16.87 14.33 -8.60
CA ARG A 81 -16.77 13.96 -10.03
C ARG A 81 -17.63 14.83 -10.94
N ALA A 82 -18.77 15.33 -10.46
CA ALA A 82 -19.56 16.30 -11.22
C ALA A 82 -18.85 17.66 -11.41
N ARG A 83 -17.94 18.03 -10.48
CA ARG A 83 -17.08 19.22 -10.62
C ARG A 83 -15.85 18.94 -11.49
N ARG A 84 -15.24 17.75 -11.34
CA ARG A 84 -14.05 17.32 -12.08
C ARG A 84 -14.09 15.80 -12.25
N GLU A 85 -14.34 15.32 -13.47
CA GLU A 85 -14.60 13.89 -13.76
C GLU A 85 -13.44 12.96 -13.38
N ASP A 86 -12.21 13.44 -13.54
CA ASP A 86 -10.96 12.71 -13.33
C ASP A 86 -10.40 12.81 -11.89
N VAL A 87 -11.16 13.35 -10.94
CA VAL A 87 -10.74 13.43 -9.53
C VAL A 87 -10.49 12.03 -8.95
N PHE A 88 -9.30 11.81 -8.41
CA PHE A 88 -8.88 10.53 -7.85
C PHE A 88 -9.24 10.43 -6.35
N PHE A 89 -9.75 9.28 -5.92
CA PHE A 89 -10.00 9.00 -4.50
C PHE A 89 -9.28 7.72 -4.03
N SER A 90 -8.46 7.83 -3.00
CA SER A 90 -7.95 6.67 -2.25
C SER A 90 -8.45 6.66 -0.81
N ALA A 91 -8.69 5.46 -0.27
CA ALA A 91 -9.10 5.29 1.11
C ALA A 91 -8.04 4.53 1.91
N GLU A 92 -7.66 5.11 3.04
CA GLU A 92 -7.19 4.32 4.16
C GLU A 92 -8.41 3.70 4.85
N ALA A 93 -8.40 2.38 4.99
CA ALA A 93 -9.45 1.68 5.70
C ALA A 93 -8.98 0.30 6.17
N TYR A 94 -9.55 -0.18 7.27
CA TYR A 94 -9.19 -1.47 7.87
C TYR A 94 -10.44 -2.31 8.11
N ASP A 95 -10.48 -3.52 7.55
CA ASP A 95 -11.69 -4.37 7.64
C ASP A 95 -11.89 -5.00 9.02
N ASN A 96 -10.82 -5.12 9.79
CA ASN A 96 -10.81 -5.64 11.15
C ASN A 96 -11.14 -4.56 12.20
N ASP A 97 -11.24 -3.28 11.83
CA ASP A 97 -11.56 -2.22 12.79
C ASP A 97 -13.03 -2.33 13.24
N PRO A 98 -13.28 -2.47 14.56
CA PRO A 98 -14.64 -2.55 15.09
C PRO A 98 -15.49 -1.32 14.80
N ALA A 99 -14.88 -0.15 14.61
CA ALA A 99 -15.53 1.12 14.31
C ALA A 99 -16.04 1.25 12.86
N LYS A 100 -15.77 0.26 11.99
CA LYS A 100 -16.29 0.28 10.62
C LYS A 100 -17.83 0.35 10.61
N LEU A 101 -18.38 1.15 9.70
CA LEU A 101 -19.82 1.37 9.56
C LEU A 101 -20.46 0.50 8.45
N THR A 102 -19.88 -0.66 8.16
CA THR A 102 -20.39 -1.61 7.17
C THR A 102 -20.36 -3.03 7.71
N GLU A 103 -21.33 -3.84 7.31
CA GLU A 103 -21.40 -5.28 7.64
C GLU A 103 -20.51 -6.12 6.71
N GLY A 104 -20.30 -5.68 5.48
CA GLY A 104 -19.47 -6.37 4.49
C GLY A 104 -17.97 -6.05 4.64
N HIS A 105 -17.19 -6.51 3.66
CA HIS A 105 -15.79 -6.13 3.55
C HIS A 105 -15.66 -4.65 3.20
N VAL A 106 -15.03 -3.84 4.06
CA VAL A 106 -15.10 -2.38 3.94
C VAL A 106 -14.39 -1.84 2.71
N LEU A 107 -13.29 -2.47 2.32
CA LEU A 107 -12.55 -2.09 1.11
C LEU A 107 -13.41 -2.27 -0.14
N ASP A 108 -14.19 -3.35 -0.24
CA ASP A 108 -15.11 -3.55 -1.37
C ASP A 108 -16.24 -2.50 -1.33
N GLY A 109 -16.78 -2.22 -0.14
CA GLY A 109 -17.78 -1.17 0.06
C GLY A 109 -17.32 0.23 -0.37
N LEU A 110 -16.05 0.57 -0.12
CA LEU A 110 -15.44 1.84 -0.53
C LEU A 110 -15.23 1.91 -2.05
N LEU A 111 -14.75 0.83 -2.67
CA LEU A 111 -14.64 0.75 -4.13
C LEU A 111 -16.02 0.87 -4.80
N ASP A 112 -17.05 0.25 -4.25
CA ASP A 112 -18.43 0.40 -4.69
C ASP A 112 -19.01 1.80 -4.41
N ALA A 113 -18.48 2.50 -3.40
CA ALA A 113 -18.80 3.89 -3.13
C ALA A 113 -18.14 4.87 -4.10
N GLY A 114 -17.26 4.40 -4.97
CA GLY A 114 -16.62 5.18 -6.03
C GLY A 114 -15.16 5.53 -5.79
N PHE A 115 -14.52 4.97 -4.75
CA PHE A 115 -13.07 5.11 -4.58
C PHE A 115 -12.31 4.41 -5.71
N ASP A 116 -11.22 5.03 -6.14
CA ASP A 116 -10.32 4.51 -7.18
C ASP A 116 -9.27 3.57 -6.59
N ALA A 117 -8.94 3.74 -5.31
CA ALA A 117 -8.05 2.83 -4.60
C ALA A 117 -8.35 2.69 -3.10
N VAL A 118 -7.89 1.58 -2.52
CA VAL A 118 -8.03 1.24 -1.10
C VAL A 118 -6.71 0.68 -0.58
N TYR A 119 -6.34 0.93 0.67
CA TYR A 119 -5.09 0.40 1.24
C TYR A 119 -4.99 -1.13 1.20
N ASP A 120 -3.76 -1.64 1.22
CA ASP A 120 -3.42 -3.08 1.27
C ASP A 120 -2.52 -3.34 2.48
N ASP A 121 -3.05 -3.05 3.67
CA ASP A 121 -2.39 -3.34 4.95
C ASP A 121 -2.02 -4.83 5.13
N PRO A 122 -2.81 -5.84 4.70
CA PRO A 122 -2.46 -7.22 5.01
C PRO A 122 -1.22 -7.69 4.27
N SER A 123 -0.97 -7.16 3.07
CA SER A 123 0.24 -7.49 2.29
C SER A 123 1.49 -6.86 2.90
N TYR A 124 1.36 -5.65 3.47
CA TYR A 124 2.41 -5.02 4.26
C TYR A 124 2.73 -5.87 5.50
N ASP A 125 1.72 -6.25 6.28
CA ASP A 125 1.87 -7.05 7.51
C ASP A 125 2.60 -8.36 7.26
N VAL A 126 2.26 -9.08 6.19
CA VAL A 126 2.93 -10.33 5.83
C VAL A 126 4.41 -10.11 5.55
N LEU A 127 4.73 -9.06 4.77
CA LEU A 127 6.10 -8.80 4.37
C LEU A 127 6.96 -8.37 5.57
N GLU A 128 6.43 -7.57 6.48
CA GLU A 128 7.11 -7.23 7.74
C GLU A 128 7.33 -8.47 8.61
N ALA A 129 6.29 -9.29 8.74
CA ALA A 129 6.31 -10.51 9.55
C ALA A 129 7.27 -11.58 9.04
N ILE A 130 7.69 -11.57 7.76
CA ILE A 130 8.78 -12.44 7.27
C ILE A 130 10.06 -12.18 8.07
N TYR A 131 10.33 -10.91 8.37
CA TYR A 131 11.56 -10.51 9.06
C TYR A 131 11.43 -10.54 10.58
N ASP A 132 10.29 -10.11 11.11
CA ASP A 132 10.14 -9.90 12.56
C ASP A 132 9.39 -11.02 13.28
N ALA A 133 8.65 -11.87 12.56
CA ALA A 133 7.83 -12.93 13.14
C ALA A 133 8.03 -14.32 12.49
N GLY A 134 8.95 -14.45 11.52
CA GLY A 134 9.25 -15.71 10.84
C GLY A 134 8.11 -16.24 9.94
N GLN A 135 7.28 -15.34 9.40
CA GLN A 135 6.32 -15.71 8.35
C GLN A 135 7.04 -16.11 7.06
N TRP A 136 6.34 -16.85 6.22
CA TRP A 136 6.86 -17.32 4.95
C TRP A 136 6.39 -16.40 3.84
N ALA A 137 7.21 -16.22 2.81
CA ALA A 137 6.77 -15.50 1.61
C ALA A 137 5.52 -16.15 0.97
N ASN A 138 5.35 -17.47 1.12
CA ASN A 138 4.12 -18.19 0.77
C ASN A 138 2.86 -17.65 1.44
N ASP A 139 2.96 -17.01 2.61
CA ASP A 139 1.80 -16.44 3.31
C ASP A 139 1.17 -15.26 2.55
N LEU A 140 1.82 -14.73 1.50
CA LEU A 140 1.19 -13.79 0.57
C LEU A 140 0.11 -14.44 -0.30
N ASP A 141 0.19 -15.75 -0.59
CA ASP A 141 -0.74 -16.40 -1.52
C ASP A 141 -2.20 -16.31 -1.02
N ARG A 142 -2.42 -16.25 0.30
CA ARG A 142 -3.76 -16.06 0.91
C ARG A 142 -4.37 -14.67 0.63
N LEU A 143 -3.53 -13.71 0.24
CA LEU A 143 -3.90 -12.33 -0.07
C LEU A 143 -3.93 -12.08 -1.59
N THR A 144 -3.51 -13.06 -2.38
CA THR A 144 -3.62 -13.00 -3.83
C THR A 144 -4.96 -13.57 -4.28
N PHE A 145 -5.73 -12.76 -5.00
CA PHE A 145 -7.03 -13.17 -5.53
C PHE A 145 -7.29 -12.40 -6.83
N THR A 146 -8.09 -12.99 -7.72
CA THR A 146 -8.54 -12.30 -8.92
C THR A 146 -9.64 -11.31 -8.55
N GLY A 147 -9.59 -10.10 -9.09
CA GLY A 147 -10.72 -9.20 -9.05
C GLY A 147 -10.37 -7.74 -8.83
N ARG A 148 -11.43 -6.93 -8.80
CA ARG A 148 -11.37 -5.47 -8.74
C ARG A 148 -10.50 -4.97 -7.59
N ARG A 149 -10.73 -5.47 -6.36
CA ARG A 149 -9.99 -5.02 -5.17
C ARG A 149 -8.49 -5.24 -5.29
N PHE A 150 -8.04 -6.41 -5.72
CA PHE A 150 -6.60 -6.70 -5.88
C PHE A 150 -5.89 -5.72 -6.82
N HIS A 151 -6.58 -5.27 -7.88
CA HIS A 151 -6.07 -4.32 -8.87
C HIS A 151 -6.34 -2.85 -8.53
N GLN A 152 -7.13 -2.56 -7.50
CA GLN A 152 -7.34 -1.21 -6.97
C GLN A 152 -6.73 -1.04 -5.56
N SER A 153 -5.98 -2.03 -5.08
CA SER A 153 -5.18 -1.92 -3.88
C SER A 153 -4.04 -0.91 -4.08
N LEU A 154 -4.00 0.11 -3.22
CA LEU A 154 -2.88 1.02 -3.05
C LEU A 154 -1.82 0.30 -2.19
N ARG A 155 -0.66 0.05 -2.79
CA ARG A 155 0.43 -0.68 -2.12
C ARG A 155 1.57 0.23 -1.73
N TYR A 156 2.08 0.00 -0.53
CA TYR A 156 3.15 0.77 0.09
C TYR A 156 4.04 -0.16 0.91
N ALA A 157 5.35 0.11 0.93
CA ALA A 157 6.28 -0.59 1.80
C ALA A 157 6.43 0.10 3.17
N GLU A 158 6.06 1.37 3.25
CA GLU A 158 6.01 2.20 4.45
C GLU A 158 5.16 3.43 4.15
N ASN A 159 4.62 4.07 5.20
CA ASN A 159 3.91 5.35 5.14
C ASN A 159 4.16 6.11 6.45
N HIS A 160 3.31 7.08 6.81
CA HIS A 160 3.48 7.85 8.05
C HIS A 160 3.05 7.11 9.32
N ASP A 161 2.14 6.15 9.21
CA ASP A 161 1.64 5.31 10.29
C ASP A 161 2.43 3.99 10.42
N GLU A 162 3.24 3.65 9.40
CA GLU A 162 4.11 2.46 9.43
C GLU A 162 5.56 2.79 9.77
N VAL A 163 6.27 1.78 10.28
CA VAL A 163 7.70 1.88 10.59
C VAL A 163 8.55 1.96 9.32
N ARG A 164 9.69 2.64 9.41
CA ARG A 164 10.63 2.75 8.30
C ARG A 164 11.27 1.40 7.99
N ILE A 165 11.21 0.99 6.74
CA ILE A 165 11.78 -0.26 6.23
C ILE A 165 13.30 -0.35 6.38
N ALA A 166 13.96 0.80 6.50
CA ALA A 166 15.40 0.90 6.74
C ALA A 166 15.77 1.01 8.23
N SER A 167 14.79 1.00 9.13
CA SER A 167 15.05 1.11 10.57
C SER A 167 15.81 -0.11 11.11
N PRO A 168 16.77 0.07 12.04
CA PRO A 168 17.46 -1.04 12.68
C PRO A 168 16.61 -1.78 13.73
N LYS A 169 15.41 -1.28 14.08
CA LYS A 169 14.56 -1.80 15.17
C LYS A 169 13.54 -2.84 14.74
N VAL A 170 13.24 -2.86 13.45
CA VAL A 170 12.19 -3.63 12.78
C VAL A 170 12.78 -4.18 11.48
N TRP A 171 12.02 -4.95 10.72
CA TRP A 171 12.47 -5.52 9.45
C TRP A 171 13.79 -6.31 9.58
N GLY A 172 13.96 -6.99 10.72
CA GLY A 172 15.17 -7.73 11.09
C GLY A 172 16.43 -6.87 11.25
N GLY A 173 16.31 -5.54 11.25
CA GLY A 173 17.43 -4.59 11.36
C GLY A 173 18.38 -4.60 10.15
N LEU A 174 17.88 -4.99 8.97
CA LEU A 174 18.69 -5.20 7.76
C LEU A 174 18.91 -3.92 6.92
N GLY A 175 18.22 -2.83 7.28
CA GLY A 175 18.36 -1.53 6.63
C GLY A 175 17.92 -1.53 5.16
N MET A 176 18.65 -0.80 4.32
CA MET A 176 18.31 -0.58 2.90
C MET A 176 18.14 -1.85 2.05
N LYS A 177 18.63 -3.00 2.51
CA LYS A 177 18.52 -4.28 1.79
C LYS A 177 17.09 -4.80 1.74
N THR A 178 16.29 -4.56 2.79
CA THR A 178 14.90 -5.00 2.91
C THR A 178 14.01 -4.29 1.88
N GLY A 179 14.23 -3.00 1.68
CA GLY A 179 13.38 -2.17 0.81
C GLY A 179 13.27 -2.67 -0.62
N LYS A 180 14.33 -3.30 -1.16
CA LYS A 180 14.35 -3.78 -2.55
C LYS A 180 13.36 -4.93 -2.81
N PRO A 181 13.48 -6.12 -2.20
CA PRO A 181 12.54 -7.22 -2.46
C PRO A 181 11.10 -6.87 -2.07
N VAL A 182 10.88 -6.18 -0.94
CA VAL A 182 9.55 -5.76 -0.47
C VAL A 182 8.87 -4.86 -1.49
N SER A 183 9.55 -3.78 -1.91
CA SER A 183 8.97 -2.84 -2.89
C SER A 183 8.82 -3.49 -4.26
N ALA A 184 9.73 -4.39 -4.66
CA ALA A 184 9.61 -5.10 -5.93
C ALA A 184 8.31 -5.92 -6.00
N VAL A 185 7.94 -6.64 -4.93
CA VAL A 185 6.68 -7.39 -4.88
C VAL A 185 5.49 -6.46 -4.83
N LEU A 186 5.45 -5.55 -3.86
CA LEU A 186 4.30 -4.65 -3.65
C LEU A 186 4.01 -3.77 -4.86
N PHE A 187 5.04 -3.20 -5.49
CA PHE A 187 4.84 -2.25 -6.59
C PHE A 187 4.52 -2.94 -7.92
N SER A 188 4.66 -4.27 -8.00
CA SER A 188 4.52 -5.00 -9.26
C SER A 188 3.52 -6.13 -9.25
N MET A 189 2.85 -6.43 -8.11
CA MET A 189 1.86 -7.51 -8.06
C MET A 189 0.49 -7.13 -8.65
N GLY A 190 0.03 -5.88 -8.54
CA GLY A 190 -1.25 -5.43 -9.09
C GLY A 190 -1.13 -4.25 -10.06
N ARG A 191 -2.29 -3.74 -10.49
CA ARG A 191 -2.41 -2.54 -11.36
C ARG A 191 -2.68 -1.26 -10.57
N GLY A 192 -2.91 -1.40 -9.27
CA GLY A 192 -3.28 -0.29 -8.40
C GLY A 192 -2.14 0.71 -8.25
N PRO A 193 -2.44 1.88 -7.68
CA PRO A 193 -1.41 2.87 -7.41
C PRO A 193 -0.38 2.34 -6.41
N VAL A 194 0.83 2.87 -6.50
CA VAL A 194 1.91 2.57 -5.57
C VAL A 194 2.28 3.84 -4.83
N MET A 195 2.58 3.72 -3.54
CA MET A 195 3.04 4.83 -2.72
C MET A 195 4.48 4.58 -2.30
N LEU A 196 5.36 5.51 -2.69
CA LEU A 196 6.74 5.61 -2.21
C LEU A 196 6.77 6.73 -1.17
N TYR A 197 7.13 6.42 0.06
CA TYR A 197 7.15 7.42 1.13
C TYR A 197 8.48 8.19 1.12
N SER A 198 8.42 9.51 1.32
CA SER A 198 9.60 10.38 1.27
C SER A 198 10.68 9.89 2.23
N GLY A 199 11.87 9.58 1.73
CA GLY A 199 12.98 9.06 2.53
C GLY A 199 13.26 7.56 2.31
N GLN A 200 12.27 6.80 1.85
CA GLN A 200 12.40 5.38 1.54
C GLN A 200 13.51 5.13 0.51
N GLU A 201 13.57 5.99 -0.52
CA GLU A 201 14.51 5.89 -1.63
C GLU A 201 15.99 6.12 -1.26
N VAL A 202 16.24 6.69 -0.09
CA VAL A 202 17.57 7.02 0.43
C VAL A 202 17.86 6.26 1.73
N GLY A 203 16.96 5.37 2.14
CA GLY A 203 17.13 4.54 3.32
C GLY A 203 17.02 5.29 4.64
N GLU A 204 16.08 6.24 4.74
CA GLU A 204 15.84 6.95 6.01
C GLU A 204 15.43 5.96 7.12
N PRO A 205 16.18 5.84 8.22
CA PRO A 205 15.96 4.80 9.22
C PRO A 205 15.00 5.21 10.36
N ALA A 206 14.52 6.46 10.38
CA ALA A 206 13.81 7.04 11.54
C ALA A 206 14.61 6.85 12.86
N ALA A 207 15.88 7.27 12.85
CA ALA A 207 16.76 7.09 14.01
C ALA A 207 16.69 8.31 14.95
N GLY A 208 16.21 8.09 16.17
CA GLY A 208 16.20 9.10 17.24
C GLY A 208 14.80 9.40 17.77
N GLU A 209 14.72 10.17 18.86
CA GLU A 209 13.45 10.50 19.52
C GLU A 209 12.72 11.66 18.83
N GLU A 210 11.66 11.35 18.08
CA GLU A 210 10.89 12.30 17.28
C GLU A 210 9.75 12.93 18.10
N GLY A 211 10.07 13.98 18.85
CA GLY A 211 9.09 14.78 19.58
C GLY A 211 8.13 13.95 20.44
N PHE A 212 6.82 14.01 20.18
CA PHE A 212 5.83 13.26 20.96
C PHE A 212 5.78 11.77 20.62
N GLY A 213 6.16 11.38 19.41
CA GLY A 213 6.23 9.97 19.00
C GLY A 213 7.37 9.20 19.67
N GLY A 214 8.38 9.92 20.16
CA GLY A 214 9.59 9.31 20.69
C GLY A 214 10.35 8.56 19.60
N ASP A 215 11.08 7.52 19.97
CA ASP A 215 11.90 6.74 19.03
C ASP A 215 11.18 5.42 18.69
N ASP A 216 10.12 5.53 17.88
CA ASP A 216 9.16 4.46 17.53
C ASP A 216 9.41 3.84 16.14
N ALA A 217 10.55 4.14 15.52
CA ALA A 217 10.94 3.73 14.16
C ALA A 217 10.08 4.33 13.04
N ARG A 218 9.27 5.36 13.31
CA ARG A 218 8.52 6.12 12.31
C ARG A 218 9.09 7.52 12.18
N THR A 219 8.86 8.13 11.03
CA THR A 219 9.11 9.57 10.91
C THR A 219 7.85 10.35 11.22
N THR A 220 7.91 11.21 12.23
CA THR A 220 6.85 12.10 12.69
C THR A 220 6.36 13.01 11.57
N ILE A 221 5.04 13.21 11.55
CA ILE A 221 4.37 14.21 10.72
C ILE A 221 3.95 15.44 11.54
N PHE A 222 4.20 15.43 12.86
CA PHE A 222 3.69 16.42 13.80
C PHE A 222 4.78 17.29 14.43
N ASP A 223 6.02 16.80 14.47
CA ASP A 223 7.11 17.48 15.14
C ASP A 223 8.10 18.11 14.17
N TYR A 224 8.86 19.09 14.69
CA TYR A 224 9.99 19.68 13.99
C TYR A 224 11.17 18.70 13.99
N TRP A 225 11.10 17.71 13.12
CA TRP A 225 12.12 16.68 12.94
C TRP A 225 12.90 16.85 11.63
N SER A 226 14.06 16.20 11.55
CA SER A 226 14.87 16.16 10.34
C SER A 226 15.25 14.72 10.00
N MET A 227 14.77 14.27 8.86
CA MET A 227 15.23 13.04 8.20
C MET A 227 16.69 13.21 7.74
N ALA A 228 17.62 12.55 8.43
CA ALA A 228 19.06 12.79 8.27
C ALA A 228 19.57 12.34 6.90
N GLU A 229 19.06 11.21 6.40
CA GLU A 229 19.41 10.65 5.11
C GLU A 229 18.73 11.40 3.97
N PHE A 230 17.46 11.79 4.14
CA PHE A 230 16.77 12.65 3.17
C PHE A 230 17.43 14.03 3.04
N THR A 231 17.90 14.60 4.15
CA THR A 231 18.61 15.89 4.13
C THR A 231 19.87 15.83 3.29
N LYS A 232 20.58 14.69 3.24
CA LYS A 232 21.73 14.51 2.34
C LYS A 232 21.32 14.66 0.88
N TRP A 233 20.14 14.17 0.48
CA TRP A 233 19.60 14.37 -0.86
C TRP A 233 19.21 15.82 -1.16
N VAL A 234 18.52 16.48 -0.22
CA VAL A 234 18.15 17.91 -0.34
C VAL A 234 19.37 18.80 -0.59
N ASN A 235 20.50 18.47 0.06
CA ASN A 235 21.80 19.09 -0.19
C ASN A 235 21.79 20.63 -0.21
N GLY A 236 21.17 21.23 0.79
CA GLY A 236 21.04 22.69 0.88
C GLY A 236 20.18 23.31 -0.23
N GLY A 237 19.15 22.60 -0.68
CA GLY A 237 18.20 23.06 -1.71
C GLY A 237 18.62 22.73 -3.15
N ARG A 238 19.69 21.95 -3.35
CA ARG A 238 20.11 21.50 -4.69
C ARG A 238 19.36 20.27 -5.17
N TYR A 239 18.82 19.45 -4.25
CA TYR A 239 18.06 18.24 -4.56
C TYR A 239 18.79 17.26 -5.49
N ASP A 240 20.12 17.21 -5.39
CA ASP A 240 21.02 16.55 -6.33
C ASP A 240 21.60 15.22 -5.81
N GLY A 241 21.35 14.86 -4.54
CA GLY A 241 21.95 13.65 -3.97
C GLY A 241 23.46 13.75 -3.70
N GLY A 242 24.07 14.93 -3.83
CA GLY A 242 25.54 15.08 -3.77
C GLY A 242 26.17 14.73 -2.43
N ARG A 243 25.39 14.63 -1.35
CA ARG A 243 25.85 14.16 -0.02
C ARG A 243 25.44 12.73 0.33
N LEU A 244 24.73 12.04 -0.57
CA LEU A 244 24.38 10.64 -0.38
C LEU A 244 25.62 9.76 -0.47
N SER A 245 25.65 8.69 0.31
CA SER A 245 26.61 7.61 0.12
C SER A 245 26.37 6.90 -1.22
N ASP A 246 27.33 6.09 -1.66
CA ASP A 246 27.16 5.37 -2.93
C ASP A 246 26.05 4.31 -2.83
N GLU A 247 25.91 3.64 -1.68
CA GLU A 247 24.80 2.70 -1.43
C GLU A 247 23.43 3.39 -1.51
N GLN A 248 23.31 4.62 -1.00
CA GLN A 248 22.07 5.39 -1.09
C GLN A 248 21.76 5.85 -2.51
N LYS A 249 22.79 6.24 -3.27
CA LYS A 249 22.62 6.56 -4.70
C LYS A 249 22.17 5.34 -5.48
N GLU A 250 22.76 4.17 -5.21
CA GLU A 250 22.36 2.90 -5.81
C GLU A 250 20.93 2.51 -5.44
N LEU A 251 20.53 2.71 -4.18
CA LEU A 251 19.15 2.47 -3.73
C LEU A 251 18.17 3.37 -4.49
N ARG A 252 18.46 4.67 -4.56
CA ARG A 252 17.61 5.64 -5.28
C ARG A 252 17.51 5.32 -6.77
N GLU A 253 18.63 4.96 -7.39
CA GLU A 253 18.65 4.54 -8.80
C GLU A 253 17.83 3.25 -9.00
N TRP A 254 17.92 2.30 -8.07
CA TRP A 254 17.15 1.07 -8.08
C TRP A 254 15.65 1.32 -8.00
N TYR A 255 15.18 2.17 -7.07
CA TYR A 255 13.77 2.57 -7.00
C TYR A 255 13.31 3.25 -8.29
N GLY A 256 14.12 4.15 -8.85
CA GLY A 256 13.83 4.78 -10.13
C GLY A 256 13.71 3.76 -11.27
N LYS A 257 14.54 2.71 -11.29
CA LYS A 257 14.44 1.60 -12.25
C LYS A 257 13.17 0.77 -12.04
N LEU A 258 12.83 0.44 -10.79
CA LEU A 258 11.61 -0.29 -10.45
C LEU A 258 10.37 0.47 -10.92
N ILE A 259 10.22 1.74 -10.54
CA ILE A 259 9.06 2.57 -10.91
C ILE A 259 8.92 2.67 -12.43
N ARG A 260 10.04 2.84 -13.16
CA ARG A 260 10.01 2.84 -14.64
C ARG A 260 9.62 1.49 -15.23
N ALA A 261 10.11 0.39 -14.65
CA ALA A 261 9.79 -0.96 -15.11
C ALA A 261 8.29 -1.26 -14.91
N THR A 262 7.70 -0.81 -13.80
CA THR A 262 6.27 -1.01 -13.50
C THR A 262 5.34 -0.14 -14.34
N GLN A 263 5.86 0.73 -15.23
CA GLN A 263 5.05 1.42 -16.24
C GLN A 263 4.75 0.54 -17.47
N GLY A 264 5.34 -0.65 -17.57
CA GLY A 264 5.10 -1.56 -18.69
C GLY A 264 3.66 -2.12 -18.73
N PRO A 265 3.11 -2.47 -19.91
CA PRO A 265 1.77 -3.04 -20.07
C PRO A 265 1.42 -4.18 -19.12
N ALA A 266 2.35 -5.12 -18.88
CA ALA A 266 2.13 -6.24 -17.96
C ALA A 266 1.76 -5.78 -16.54
N PHE A 267 2.29 -4.63 -16.10
CA PHE A 267 2.06 -4.09 -14.76
C PHE A 267 0.87 -3.13 -14.70
N THR A 268 0.67 -2.31 -15.74
CA THR A 268 -0.39 -1.29 -15.80
C THR A 268 -1.75 -1.83 -16.24
N HIS A 269 -1.77 -2.85 -17.09
CA HIS A 269 -3.00 -3.43 -17.65
C HIS A 269 -3.12 -4.93 -17.39
N GLY A 270 -2.00 -5.60 -17.14
CA GLY A 270 -1.96 -7.05 -16.98
C GLY A 270 -2.53 -7.59 -15.68
N GLU A 271 -2.82 -8.89 -15.71
CA GLU A 271 -3.32 -9.68 -14.58
C GLU A 271 -2.15 -10.32 -13.82
N PHE A 272 -2.44 -10.96 -12.68
CA PHE A 272 -1.48 -11.58 -11.78
C PHE A 272 -1.64 -13.10 -11.73
N TYR A 273 -0.51 -13.83 -11.68
CA TYR A 273 -0.47 -15.27 -11.46
C TYR A 273 0.66 -15.64 -10.49
N GLY A 274 0.35 -16.09 -9.28
CA GLY A 274 1.32 -16.53 -8.29
C GLY A 274 1.93 -17.90 -8.61
N LEU A 275 3.23 -18.11 -8.33
CA LEU A 275 3.94 -19.36 -8.64
C LEU A 275 4.35 -20.17 -7.41
N ASN A 276 4.24 -19.61 -6.22
CA ASN A 276 4.74 -20.23 -4.99
C ASN A 276 4.04 -21.57 -4.68
N HIS A 277 2.72 -21.66 -4.82
CA HIS A 277 1.98 -22.91 -4.69
C HIS A 277 2.53 -24.07 -5.54
N ALA A 278 3.02 -23.78 -6.76
CA ALA A 278 3.55 -24.81 -7.67
C ALA A 278 5.00 -25.21 -7.32
N ASN A 279 5.69 -24.40 -6.54
CA ASN A 279 7.11 -24.57 -6.20
C ASN A 279 7.35 -25.01 -4.75
N HIS A 280 6.31 -25.20 -3.94
CA HIS A 280 6.40 -25.55 -2.51
C HIS A 280 7.28 -26.78 -2.24
N GLU A 281 7.18 -27.81 -3.10
CA GLU A 281 7.97 -29.04 -2.96
C GLU A 281 9.30 -29.02 -3.72
N THR A 282 9.61 -27.94 -4.45
CA THR A 282 10.77 -27.85 -5.35
C THR A 282 12.01 -27.40 -4.58
N PRO A 283 13.01 -28.26 -4.28
CA PRO A 283 14.14 -27.87 -3.42
C PRO A 283 15.01 -26.77 -4.01
N THR A 284 15.02 -26.67 -5.34
CA THR A 284 15.72 -25.60 -6.07
C THR A 284 14.99 -24.26 -6.06
N PHE A 285 13.80 -24.16 -5.45
CA PHE A 285 13.10 -22.89 -5.23
C PHE A 285 13.53 -22.26 -3.90
N GLY A 286 14.86 -22.13 -3.73
CA GLY A 286 15.44 -21.27 -2.69
C GLY A 286 15.31 -21.75 -1.26
N ARG A 287 15.32 -23.06 -1.00
CA ARG A 287 15.42 -23.58 0.38
C ARG A 287 16.76 -23.19 1.00
N VAL A 288 16.72 -22.87 2.29
CA VAL A 288 17.90 -22.56 3.10
C VAL A 288 17.96 -23.51 4.30
N GLY A 289 19.18 -23.90 4.69
CA GLY A 289 19.39 -24.78 5.84
C GLY A 289 18.74 -26.15 5.67
N ASP A 290 17.94 -26.55 6.66
CA ASP A 290 17.23 -27.83 6.75
C ASP A 290 15.74 -27.74 6.40
N GLU A 291 15.33 -26.67 5.71
CA GLU A 291 13.95 -26.47 5.26
C GLU A 291 13.42 -27.68 4.45
N THR A 292 12.28 -28.22 4.88
CA THR A 292 11.60 -29.33 4.18
C THR A 292 10.71 -28.87 3.03
N PHE A 293 10.34 -27.58 3.02
CA PHE A 293 9.50 -26.95 2.01
C PHE A 293 10.14 -25.65 1.51
N SER A 294 9.75 -25.20 0.32
CA SER A 294 10.26 -24.00 -0.33
C SER A 294 9.29 -22.82 -0.19
N GLY A 295 9.79 -21.61 -0.45
CA GLY A 295 8.98 -20.39 -0.42
C GLY A 295 8.91 -19.70 0.95
N HIS A 296 9.84 -20.02 1.85
CA HIS A 296 10.09 -19.19 3.03
C HIS A 296 10.63 -17.82 2.60
N TRP A 297 11.71 -17.82 1.80
CA TRP A 297 12.42 -16.60 1.39
C TRP A 297 12.18 -16.16 -0.05
N LEU A 298 11.68 -17.03 -0.92
CA LEU A 298 11.40 -16.69 -2.32
C LEU A 298 9.93 -16.48 -2.57
N TYR A 299 9.61 -15.40 -3.28
CA TYR A 299 8.29 -15.20 -3.88
C TYR A 299 8.42 -14.97 -5.37
N ALA A 300 7.60 -15.67 -6.16
CA ALA A 300 7.59 -15.56 -7.61
C ALA A 300 6.17 -15.47 -8.16
N PHE A 301 5.99 -14.63 -9.16
CA PHE A 301 4.72 -14.48 -9.87
C PHE A 301 4.93 -13.97 -11.30
N ILE A 302 3.91 -14.13 -12.13
CA ILE A 302 3.86 -13.62 -13.49
C ILE A 302 2.85 -12.49 -13.55
N ARG A 303 3.24 -11.41 -14.23
CA ARG A 303 2.34 -10.38 -14.72
C ARG A 303 2.18 -10.52 -16.22
N HIS A 304 0.95 -10.48 -16.71
CA HIS A 304 0.68 -10.63 -18.13
C HIS A 304 -0.44 -9.72 -18.62
N ASP A 305 -0.13 -8.93 -19.64
CA ASP A 305 -1.14 -8.21 -20.42
C ASP A 305 -1.43 -8.96 -21.71
N ALA A 306 -2.66 -9.45 -21.85
CA ALA A 306 -3.12 -10.16 -23.04
C ALA A 306 -3.21 -9.23 -24.26
N GLY A 307 -3.46 -7.93 -24.05
CA GLY A 307 -3.60 -6.96 -25.14
C GLY A 307 -2.28 -6.73 -25.87
N SER A 308 -1.20 -6.48 -25.14
CA SER A 308 0.14 -6.29 -25.71
C SER A 308 0.93 -7.59 -25.87
N GLY A 309 0.50 -8.69 -25.25
CA GLY A 309 1.25 -9.95 -25.17
C GLY A 309 2.49 -9.87 -24.28
N GLN A 310 2.66 -8.81 -23.48
CA GLN A 310 3.82 -8.66 -22.59
C GLN A 310 3.63 -9.55 -21.36
N SER A 311 4.66 -10.31 -21.01
CA SER A 311 4.72 -11.09 -19.78
C SER A 311 6.00 -10.75 -19.02
N CYS A 312 5.90 -10.59 -17.71
CA CYS A 312 7.03 -10.37 -16.82
C CYS A 312 6.99 -11.40 -15.70
N LEU A 313 8.09 -12.15 -15.53
CA LEU A 313 8.32 -12.97 -14.35
C LEU A 313 9.03 -12.12 -13.29
N VAL A 314 8.42 -12.01 -12.12
CA VAL A 314 8.99 -11.34 -10.94
C VAL A 314 9.44 -12.42 -9.96
N VAL A 315 10.66 -12.29 -9.45
CA VAL A 315 11.22 -13.18 -8.42
C VAL A 315 11.90 -12.29 -7.38
N ALA A 316 11.47 -12.40 -6.12
CA ALA A 316 12.01 -11.66 -4.99
C ALA A 316 12.63 -12.62 -3.99
N ASN A 317 13.81 -12.25 -3.48
CA ASN A 317 14.49 -12.95 -2.40
C ASN A 317 14.48 -12.07 -1.15
N PHE A 318 13.78 -12.55 -0.12
CA PHE A 318 13.66 -11.91 1.18
C PHE A 318 14.76 -12.34 2.16
N HIS A 319 15.61 -13.32 1.83
CA HIS A 319 16.70 -13.76 2.70
C HIS A 319 17.70 -12.62 2.93
N GLY A 320 17.60 -11.97 4.10
CA GLY A 320 18.25 -10.68 4.39
C GLY A 320 19.77 -10.65 4.25
N THR A 321 20.42 -11.81 4.28
CA THR A 321 21.89 -11.95 4.30
C THR A 321 22.45 -12.85 3.21
N GLU A 322 21.62 -13.64 2.51
CA GLU A 322 22.11 -14.63 1.53
C GLU A 322 21.56 -14.34 0.14
N THR A 323 22.46 -14.31 -0.84
CA THR A 323 22.09 -14.35 -2.25
C THR A 323 21.88 -15.80 -2.66
N LEU A 324 20.63 -16.19 -2.86
CA LEU A 324 20.29 -17.54 -3.31
C LEU A 324 20.78 -17.76 -4.75
N LYS A 325 21.47 -18.87 -5.00
CA LYS A 325 22.06 -19.22 -6.31
C LYS A 325 21.46 -20.51 -6.84
N GLY A 326 21.41 -20.64 -8.17
CA GLY A 326 20.87 -21.84 -8.81
C GLY A 326 19.36 -22.00 -8.62
N VAL A 327 18.66 -20.93 -8.29
CA VAL A 327 17.20 -20.90 -8.13
C VAL A 327 16.55 -21.34 -9.43
N LYS A 328 15.63 -22.30 -9.35
CA LYS A 328 14.75 -22.71 -10.45
C LYS A 328 13.31 -22.45 -10.04
N VAL A 329 12.56 -21.83 -10.94
CA VAL A 329 11.13 -21.56 -10.79
C VAL A 329 10.40 -22.46 -11.78
N ASP A 330 9.65 -23.43 -11.25
CA ASP A 330 8.78 -24.28 -12.04
C ASP A 330 7.53 -23.47 -12.43
N ILE A 331 7.27 -23.38 -13.74
CA ILE A 331 6.11 -22.68 -14.30
C ILE A 331 5.09 -23.76 -14.69
N PRO A 332 3.99 -23.93 -13.93
CA PRO A 332 3.02 -24.97 -14.19
C PRO A 332 2.24 -24.71 -15.49
N GLN A 333 1.62 -25.75 -16.04
CA GLN A 333 0.90 -25.68 -17.32
C GLN A 333 -0.16 -24.56 -17.35
N ASN A 334 -0.94 -24.39 -16.27
CA ASN A 334 -1.94 -23.35 -16.15
C ASN A 334 -1.34 -21.92 -16.15
N ALA A 335 -0.08 -21.74 -15.72
CA ALA A 335 0.62 -20.47 -15.85
C ALA A 335 1.05 -20.19 -17.31
N TRP A 336 1.39 -21.22 -18.09
CA TRP A 336 1.62 -21.09 -19.53
C TRP A 336 0.34 -20.73 -20.28
N GLU A 337 -0.76 -21.40 -19.94
CA GLU A 337 -2.10 -21.09 -20.48
C GLU A 337 -2.53 -19.66 -20.12
N PHE A 338 -2.26 -19.21 -18.89
CA PHE A 338 -2.51 -17.85 -18.45
C PHE A 338 -1.81 -16.79 -19.32
N ILE A 339 -0.60 -17.07 -19.83
CA ILE A 339 0.12 -16.18 -20.75
C ILE A 339 -0.14 -16.47 -22.24
N GLY A 340 -1.18 -17.26 -22.54
CA GLY A 340 -1.59 -17.56 -23.91
C GLY A 340 -0.60 -18.44 -24.68
N ARG A 341 0.15 -19.31 -23.99
CA ARG A 341 1.10 -20.23 -24.60
C ARG A 341 0.75 -21.67 -24.26
N GLU A 342 0.89 -22.57 -25.24
CA GLU A 342 0.93 -24.01 -24.95
C GLU A 342 2.23 -24.29 -24.18
N GLY A 343 2.12 -24.77 -22.94
CA GLY A 343 3.27 -25.09 -22.10
C GLY A 343 4.22 -26.09 -22.76
N LYS A 344 5.52 -25.97 -22.46
CA LYS A 344 6.58 -26.84 -22.98
C LYS A 344 6.95 -27.94 -22.01
#